data_AF-A0A938K3V2-F1
#
_entry.id   AF-A0A938K3V2-F1
#
_cell.length_a   1.000
_cell.length_b   1.000
_cell.length_c   1.000
_cell.angle_alpha   90.00
_cell.angle_beta   90.00
_cell.angle_gamma   90.00
#
_symmetry.space_group_name_H-M   'P 1'
#
loop_
_entity.id
_entity.type
_entity.pdbx_description
1 polymer ?
#
loop_
_entity_poly.entity_id
_entity_poly.type
_entity_poly.pdbx_seq_one_letter_code
_entity_poly.pdbx_strand_id
1 'polypeptide(L)'
;MKPRLEYLDWVRGVAAVIMLQGHVFHSFLNPAGRVGASFQLSQFAGGMPPAIFLFLTGVTLAFLMHSGERRGESRRARVLGALRRAGYLMGLAFLFRLQLWLFIFPQSPWTDLLRVDILNSMGLAIALMSPAALVATATRVKICALAGMAIAAAAPLVSALDWSRAPVLLRSYIAPDYFSFGLFPWAAFVAFGLSVGSGLRLMRPEQVEGAVRWAALAGGLLILAGQHLAGPPYWFYPKTEFWLDHPALIAIKLGVILLILAFAFVWMRQCAGWSWVRQL
;
A
#
# COMPACT_ATOMS: atom_id res chain seq x y z
N MET A 1 21.07 -7.83 -18.92
CA MET A 1 19.86 -8.04 -18.09
C MET A 1 20.11 -7.43 -16.71
N LYS A 2 19.30 -6.47 -16.24
CA LYS A 2 19.41 -6.03 -14.83
C LYS A 2 18.86 -7.16 -13.94
N PRO A 3 19.55 -7.55 -12.86
CA PRO A 3 19.04 -8.57 -11.95
C PRO A 3 17.66 -8.17 -11.43
N ARG A 4 16.72 -9.13 -11.42
CA ARG A 4 15.42 -8.97 -10.77
C ARG A 4 15.68 -8.68 -9.29
N LEU A 5 14.92 -7.75 -8.71
CA LEU A 5 15.07 -7.42 -7.29
C LEU A 5 14.33 -8.49 -6.47
N GLU A 6 14.98 -9.62 -6.25
CA GLU A 6 14.38 -10.82 -5.64
C GLU A 6 13.76 -10.55 -4.27
N TYR A 7 14.32 -9.62 -3.49
CA TYR A 7 13.76 -9.23 -2.19
C TYR A 7 12.36 -8.59 -2.32
N LEU A 8 12.05 -7.89 -3.41
CA LEU A 8 10.70 -7.33 -3.62
C LEU A 8 9.69 -8.44 -3.86
N ASP A 9 10.07 -9.48 -4.60
CA ASP A 9 9.22 -10.66 -4.85
C ASP A 9 9.03 -11.47 -3.56
N TRP A 10 10.09 -11.61 -2.76
CA TRP A 10 10.01 -12.22 -1.43
C TRP A 10 9.01 -11.49 -0.52
N VAL A 11 9.05 -10.16 -0.48
CA VAL A 11 8.09 -9.36 0.32
C VAL A 11 6.65 -9.52 -0.18
N ARG A 12 6.43 -9.67 -1.50
CA ARG A 12 5.09 -10.01 -2.04
C ARG A 12 4.61 -11.36 -1.53
N GLY A 13 5.49 -12.37 -1.55
CA GLY A 13 5.19 -13.71 -1.05
C GLY A 13 4.81 -13.70 0.42
N VAL A 14 5.60 -13.01 1.26
CA VAL A 14 5.30 -12.86 2.69
C VAL A 14 3.97 -12.13 2.92
N ALA A 15 3.69 -11.06 2.18
CA ALA A 15 2.39 -10.38 2.28
C ALA A 15 1.23 -11.30 1.91
N ALA A 16 1.37 -12.13 0.88
CA ALA A 16 0.35 -13.10 0.49
C ALA A 16 0.10 -14.16 1.58
N VAL A 17 1.16 -14.66 2.22
CA VAL A 17 1.05 -15.62 3.33
C VAL A 17 0.35 -14.99 4.53
N ILE A 18 0.73 -13.76 4.92
CA ILE A 18 0.08 -13.05 6.04
C ILE A 18 -1.39 -12.77 5.71
N MET A 19 -1.71 -12.40 4.46
CA MET A 19 -3.09 -12.19 4.01
C MET A 19 -3.93 -13.46 4.14
N LEU A 20 -3.40 -14.59 3.66
CA LEU A 20 -4.07 -15.88 3.77
C LEU A 20 -4.28 -16.26 5.25
N GLN A 21 -3.25 -16.09 6.08
CA GLN A 21 -3.34 -16.33 7.52
C GLN A 21 -4.45 -15.49 8.16
N GLY A 22 -4.52 -14.18 7.86
CA GLY A 22 -5.54 -13.28 8.39
C GLY A 22 -6.97 -13.71 8.02
N HIS A 23 -7.20 -14.06 6.75
CA HIS A 23 -8.51 -14.55 6.30
C HIS A 23 -8.90 -15.88 6.94
N VAL A 24 -7.97 -16.84 7.01
CA VAL A 24 -8.20 -18.14 7.65
C VAL A 24 -8.51 -17.92 9.13
N PHE A 25 -7.67 -17.17 9.85
CA PHE A 25 -7.85 -16.92 11.27
C PHE A 25 -9.19 -16.24 11.58
N HIS A 26 -9.58 -15.22 10.81
CA HIS A 26 -10.87 -14.55 10.99
C HIS A 26 -12.07 -15.48 10.74
N SER A 27 -11.98 -16.38 9.75
CA SER A 27 -13.06 -17.32 9.41
C SER A 27 -13.24 -18.43 10.45
N PHE A 28 -12.18 -18.88 11.10
CA PHE A 28 -12.24 -19.95 12.11
C PHE A 28 -12.34 -19.46 13.56
N LEU A 29 -12.06 -18.18 13.83
CA LEU A 29 -12.13 -17.63 15.18
C LEU A 29 -13.57 -17.28 15.59
N ASN A 30 -14.03 -17.94 16.66
CA ASN A 30 -15.29 -17.65 17.32
C ASN A 30 -15.38 -16.16 17.72
N PRO A 31 -16.51 -15.46 17.47
CA PRO A 31 -16.74 -14.09 17.92
C PRO A 31 -16.38 -13.81 19.39
N ALA A 32 -16.59 -14.76 20.30
CA ALA A 32 -16.25 -14.61 21.73
C ALA A 32 -14.73 -14.52 21.99
N GLY A 33 -13.89 -14.97 21.05
CA GLY A 33 -12.43 -14.87 21.12
C GLY A 33 -11.86 -13.59 20.52
N ARG A 34 -12.71 -12.68 20.00
CA ARG A 34 -12.31 -11.44 19.33
C ARG A 34 -12.08 -10.29 20.32
N VAL A 35 -11.43 -10.58 21.43
CA VAL A 35 -11.23 -9.64 22.53
C VAL A 35 -9.77 -9.68 23.00
N GLY A 36 -9.26 -8.55 23.48
CA GLY A 36 -7.93 -8.44 24.06
C GLY A 36 -6.80 -8.13 23.08
N ALA A 37 -5.57 -8.08 23.62
CA ALA A 37 -4.38 -7.61 22.92
C ALA A 37 -3.89 -8.55 21.80
N SER A 38 -4.05 -9.86 21.97
CA SER A 38 -3.68 -10.86 20.95
C SER A 38 -4.52 -10.72 19.68
N PHE A 39 -5.83 -10.48 19.83
CA PHE A 39 -6.71 -10.21 18.71
C PHE A 39 -6.33 -8.89 18.01
N GLN A 40 -6.07 -7.81 18.76
CA GLN A 40 -5.63 -6.53 18.17
C GLN A 40 -4.31 -6.68 17.40
N LEU A 41 -3.34 -7.45 17.92
CA LEU A 41 -2.09 -7.74 17.23
C LEU A 41 -2.35 -8.53 15.92
N SER A 42 -3.26 -9.51 15.96
CA SER A 42 -3.67 -10.24 14.77
C SER A 42 -4.36 -9.34 13.75
N GLN A 43 -5.20 -8.40 14.17
CA GLN A 43 -5.86 -7.44 13.29
C GLN A 43 -4.84 -6.46 12.67
N PHE A 44 -3.85 -6.01 13.43
CA PHE A 44 -2.73 -5.22 12.90
C PHE A 44 -1.98 -5.99 11.82
N ALA A 45 -1.60 -7.24 12.11
CA ALA A 45 -0.93 -8.12 11.14
C ALA A 45 -1.80 -8.35 9.90
N GLY A 46 -3.11 -8.58 10.05
CA GLY A 46 -4.07 -8.70 8.94
C GLY A 46 -4.22 -7.42 8.11
N GLY A 47 -3.96 -6.25 8.70
CA GLY A 47 -3.97 -4.95 8.02
C GLY A 47 -2.67 -4.59 7.30
N MET A 48 -1.60 -5.39 7.45
CA MET A 48 -0.30 -5.17 6.80
C MET A 48 -0.26 -5.57 5.32
N PRO A 49 -0.82 -6.71 4.87
CA PRO A 49 -0.76 -7.12 3.47
C PRO A 49 -1.30 -6.07 2.48
N PRO A 50 -2.47 -5.44 2.70
CA PRO A 50 -2.95 -4.39 1.80
C PRO A 50 -1.95 -3.22 1.70
N ALA A 51 -1.38 -2.79 2.83
CA ALA A 51 -0.38 -1.73 2.86
C ALA A 51 0.90 -2.11 2.10
N ILE A 52 1.39 -3.34 2.27
CA ILE A 52 2.55 -3.86 1.55
C ILE A 52 2.28 -3.92 0.05
N PHE A 53 1.14 -4.46 -0.38
CA PHE A 53 0.83 -4.57 -1.80
C PHE A 53 0.66 -3.20 -2.47
N LEU A 54 0.02 -2.23 -1.81
CA LEU A 54 -0.08 -0.85 -2.30
C LEU A 54 1.30 -0.19 -2.39
N PHE A 55 2.15 -0.37 -1.39
CA PHE A 55 3.53 0.13 -1.41
C PHE A 55 4.33 -0.48 -2.58
N LEU A 56 4.30 -1.80 -2.74
CA LEU A 56 5.01 -2.48 -3.83
C LEU A 56 4.44 -2.14 -5.21
N THR A 57 3.15 -1.83 -5.29
CA THR A 57 2.51 -1.29 -6.49
C THR A 57 3.11 0.08 -6.84
N GLY A 58 3.29 0.97 -5.86
CA GLY A 58 4.01 2.23 -6.02
C GLY A 58 5.45 2.04 -6.51
N VAL A 59 6.20 1.10 -5.92
CA VAL A 59 7.58 0.78 -6.36
C VAL A 59 7.59 0.32 -7.82
N THR A 60 6.65 -0.54 -8.20
CA THR A 60 6.52 -1.05 -9.57
C THR A 60 6.17 0.08 -10.56
N LEU A 61 5.29 1.00 -10.15
CA LEU A 61 4.94 2.18 -10.94
C LEU A 61 6.16 3.09 -11.15
N ALA A 62 7.00 3.27 -10.13
CA ALA A 62 8.24 4.03 -10.23
C ALA A 62 9.16 3.45 -11.31
N PHE A 63 9.29 2.13 -11.33
CA PHE A 63 10.12 1.41 -12.29
C PHE A 63 9.58 1.53 -13.71
N LEU A 64 8.25 1.43 -13.89
CA LEU A 64 7.59 1.63 -15.17
C LEU A 64 7.88 3.03 -15.72
N MET A 65 7.65 4.07 -14.89
CA MET A 65 7.85 5.46 -15.29
C MET A 65 9.33 5.78 -15.59
N HIS A 66 10.26 5.24 -14.81
CA HIS A 66 11.71 5.42 -15.04
C HIS A 66 12.17 4.67 -16.30
N SER A 67 11.63 3.46 -16.55
CA SER A 67 11.92 2.72 -17.78
C SER A 67 11.44 3.47 -19.02
N GLY A 68 10.25 4.07 -18.98
CA GLY A 68 9.75 4.90 -20.07
C GLY A 68 10.61 6.15 -20.30
N GLU A 69 11.12 6.76 -19.22
CA GLU A 69 12.06 7.88 -19.30
C GLU A 69 13.35 7.50 -20.03
N ARG A 70 13.94 6.34 -19.70
CA ARG A 70 15.16 5.85 -20.37
C ARG A 70 14.95 5.44 -21.83
N ARG A 71 13.73 5.07 -22.22
CA ARG A 71 13.36 4.79 -23.61
C ARG A 71 13.09 6.06 -24.44
N GLY A 72 13.20 7.25 -23.83
CA GLY A 72 12.89 8.50 -24.51
C GLY A 72 11.40 8.68 -24.80
N GLU A 73 10.51 7.98 -24.08
CA GLU A 73 9.07 8.13 -24.27
C GLU A 73 8.63 9.55 -23.91
N SER A 74 7.69 10.09 -24.69
CA SER A 74 7.12 11.41 -24.42
C SER A 74 6.47 11.44 -23.02
N ARG A 75 6.46 12.62 -22.39
CA ARG A 75 5.85 12.80 -21.06
C ARG A 75 4.40 12.31 -21.02
N ARG A 76 3.63 12.57 -22.09
CA ARG A 76 2.25 12.13 -22.25
C ARG A 76 2.14 10.60 -22.36
N ALA A 77 3.01 9.96 -23.13
CA ALA A 77 3.00 8.50 -23.27
C ALA A 77 3.25 7.80 -21.92
N ARG A 78 4.13 8.33 -21.07
CA ARG A 78 4.39 7.78 -19.73
C ARG A 78 3.18 7.86 -18.81
N VAL A 79 2.47 9.00 -18.81
CA VAL A 79 1.22 9.18 -18.04
C VAL A 79 0.14 8.23 -18.56
N LEU A 80 -0.06 8.16 -19.89
CA LEU A 80 -1.03 7.25 -20.49
C LEU A 80 -0.70 5.78 -20.22
N GLY A 81 0.58 5.42 -20.21
CA GLY A 81 1.03 4.07 -19.82
C GLY A 81 0.66 3.73 -18.38
N ALA A 82 0.84 4.67 -17.44
CA ALA A 82 0.40 4.52 -16.06
C ALA A 82 -1.13 4.43 -15.94
N LEU A 83 -1.88 5.26 -16.67
CA LEU A 83 -3.35 5.22 -16.70
C LEU A 83 -3.90 3.94 -17.31
N ARG A 84 -3.27 3.39 -18.36
CA ARG A 84 -3.61 2.08 -18.91
C ARG A 84 -3.42 0.98 -17.89
N ARG A 85 -2.33 1.03 -17.10
CA ARG A 85 -2.11 0.08 -16.00
C ARG A 85 -3.17 0.24 -14.90
N ALA A 86 -3.53 1.46 -14.55
CA ALA A 86 -4.62 1.74 -13.62
C ALA A 86 -5.96 1.15 -14.10
N GLY A 87 -6.32 1.41 -15.37
CA GLY A 87 -7.53 0.88 -15.99
C GLY A 87 -7.53 -0.64 -16.08
N TYR A 88 -6.38 -1.26 -16.35
CA TYR A 88 -6.25 -2.73 -16.32
C TYR A 88 -6.52 -3.30 -14.93
N LEU A 89 -5.94 -2.73 -13.87
CA LEU A 89 -6.21 -3.19 -12.50
C LEU A 89 -7.66 -2.95 -12.08
N MET A 90 -8.24 -1.81 -12.50
CA MET A 90 -9.65 -1.51 -12.27
C MET A 90 -10.57 -2.53 -12.96
N GLY A 91 -10.27 -2.88 -14.22
CA GLY A 91 -10.99 -3.92 -14.95
C GLY A 91 -10.88 -5.29 -14.29
N LEU A 92 -9.68 -5.67 -13.82
CA LEU A 92 -9.51 -6.90 -13.05
C LEU A 92 -10.31 -6.89 -11.75
N ALA A 93 -10.40 -5.76 -11.05
CA ALA A 93 -11.17 -5.64 -9.82
C ALA A 93 -12.66 -5.97 -10.05
N PHE A 94 -13.26 -5.37 -11.09
CA PHE A 94 -14.65 -5.67 -11.47
C PHE A 94 -14.82 -7.11 -11.96
N LEU A 95 -13.85 -7.66 -12.69
CA LEU A 95 -13.91 -9.04 -13.16
C LEU A 95 -13.86 -10.05 -12.01
N PHE A 96 -12.98 -9.84 -11.02
CA PHE A 96 -12.93 -10.68 -9.82
C PHE A 96 -14.22 -10.57 -9.01
N ARG A 97 -14.79 -9.37 -8.89
CA ARG A 97 -16.08 -9.18 -8.22
C ARG A 97 -17.21 -9.89 -8.95
N LEU A 98 -17.25 -9.80 -10.28
CA LEU A 98 -18.21 -10.52 -11.11
C LEU A 98 -18.10 -12.04 -10.91
N GLN A 99 -16.87 -12.57 -10.91
CA GLN A 99 -16.63 -14.00 -10.65
C GLN A 99 -17.14 -14.42 -9.27
N LEU A 100 -16.84 -13.66 -8.22
CA LEU A 100 -17.29 -13.97 -6.85
C LEU A 100 -18.81 -13.92 -6.72
N TRP A 101 -19.45 -12.93 -7.36
CA TRP A 101 -20.91 -12.81 -7.38
C TRP A 101 -21.56 -14.01 -8.10
N LEU A 102 -21.00 -14.45 -9.24
CA LEU A 102 -21.49 -15.61 -9.98
C LEU A 102 -21.38 -16.91 -9.17
N PHE A 103 -20.31 -17.11 -8.39
CA PHE A 103 -20.13 -18.33 -7.59
C PHE A 103 -21.12 -18.47 -6.43
N ILE A 104 -21.73 -17.38 -5.99
CA ILE A 104 -22.68 -17.34 -4.86
C ILE A 104 -24.11 -17.04 -5.37
N PHE A 105 -24.33 -17.08 -6.69
CA PHE A 105 -25.65 -16.87 -7.29
C PHE A 105 -26.61 -18.01 -6.91
N PRO A 106 -27.88 -17.75 -6.52
CA PRO A 106 -28.59 -16.47 -6.49
C PRO A 106 -28.59 -15.76 -5.11
N GLN A 107 -27.76 -16.21 -4.16
CA GLN A 107 -27.77 -15.74 -2.78
C GLN A 107 -27.08 -14.37 -2.59
N SER A 108 -26.26 -13.93 -3.54
CA SER A 108 -25.52 -12.66 -3.46
C SER A 108 -26.28 -11.47 -4.07
N PRO A 109 -26.46 -10.35 -3.32
CA PRO A 109 -27.08 -9.13 -3.84
C PRO A 109 -26.22 -8.48 -4.93
N TRP A 110 -26.87 -7.81 -5.89
CA TRP A 110 -26.18 -7.13 -7.00
C TRP A 110 -25.21 -6.03 -6.54
N THR A 111 -25.43 -5.45 -5.35
CA THR A 111 -24.57 -4.41 -4.76
C THR A 111 -23.16 -4.90 -4.45
N ASP A 112 -22.94 -6.21 -4.29
CA ASP A 112 -21.62 -6.79 -4.07
C ASP A 112 -20.68 -6.59 -5.28
N LEU A 113 -21.23 -6.43 -6.49
CA LEU A 113 -20.46 -6.13 -7.71
C LEU A 113 -19.76 -4.77 -7.63
N LEU A 114 -20.35 -3.82 -6.89
CA LEU A 114 -19.85 -2.45 -6.76
C LEU A 114 -18.98 -2.24 -5.51
N ARG A 115 -18.71 -3.29 -4.73
CA ARG A 115 -17.90 -3.19 -3.52
C ARG A 115 -16.43 -2.91 -3.85
N VAL A 116 -15.94 -1.78 -3.36
CA VAL A 116 -14.55 -1.33 -3.54
C VAL A 116 -13.59 -2.22 -2.76
N ASP A 117 -12.74 -2.93 -3.50
CA ASP A 117 -11.69 -3.79 -2.97
C ASP A 117 -10.29 -3.15 -3.09
N ILE A 118 -9.27 -3.91 -2.70
CA ILE A 118 -7.88 -3.44 -2.75
C ILE A 118 -7.39 -3.17 -4.19
N LEU A 119 -7.89 -3.90 -5.19
CA LEU A 119 -7.51 -3.72 -6.60
C LEU A 119 -8.09 -2.41 -7.16
N ASN A 120 -9.32 -2.08 -6.78
CA ASN A 120 -9.94 -0.78 -7.05
C ASN A 120 -9.09 0.35 -6.47
N SER A 121 -8.69 0.23 -5.20
CA SER A 121 -7.82 1.21 -4.53
C SER A 121 -6.47 1.37 -5.21
N MET A 122 -5.82 0.25 -5.60
CA MET A 122 -4.58 0.28 -6.38
C MET A 122 -4.75 1.00 -7.71
N GLY A 123 -5.80 0.67 -8.48
CA GLY A 123 -6.08 1.30 -9.76
C GLY A 123 -6.27 2.81 -9.63
N LEU A 124 -7.11 3.23 -8.69
CA LEU A 124 -7.38 4.65 -8.43
C LEU A 124 -6.12 5.39 -7.95
N ALA A 125 -5.36 4.80 -7.03
CA ALA A 125 -4.12 5.40 -6.53
C ALA A 125 -3.04 5.52 -7.63
N ILE A 126 -2.90 4.53 -8.52
CA ILE A 126 -2.01 4.64 -9.69
C ILE A 126 -2.48 5.77 -10.61
N ALA A 127 -3.78 5.88 -10.87
CA ALA A 127 -4.32 6.95 -11.70
C ALA A 127 -4.00 8.32 -11.09
N LEU A 128 -4.21 8.48 -9.79
CA LEU A 128 -3.89 9.70 -9.04
C LEU A 128 -2.38 10.02 -9.07
N MET A 129 -1.52 9.00 -8.99
CA MET A 129 -0.07 9.18 -9.03
C MET A 129 0.51 9.29 -10.45
N SER A 130 -0.29 9.03 -11.50
CA SER A 130 0.16 9.07 -12.89
C SER A 130 0.79 10.41 -13.34
N PRO A 131 0.33 11.60 -12.87
CA PRO A 131 0.97 12.87 -13.22
C PRO A 131 2.42 12.99 -12.73
N ALA A 132 2.83 12.19 -11.73
CA ALA A 132 4.22 12.13 -11.29
C ALA A 132 5.18 11.65 -12.41
N ALA A 133 4.66 11.04 -13.48
CA ALA A 133 5.44 10.71 -14.68
C ALA A 133 5.87 11.96 -15.48
N LEU A 134 5.28 13.13 -15.23
CA LEU A 134 5.64 14.38 -15.92
C LEU A 134 6.96 14.97 -15.41
N VAL A 135 7.34 14.66 -14.17
CA VAL A 135 8.57 15.15 -13.53
C VAL A 135 9.70 14.13 -13.61
N ALA A 136 10.94 14.62 -13.47
CA ALA A 136 12.14 13.80 -13.45
C ALA A 136 12.15 12.83 -12.26
N THR A 137 12.81 11.69 -12.41
CA THR A 137 12.90 10.64 -11.37
C THR A 137 13.41 11.19 -10.02
N ALA A 138 14.38 12.13 -10.02
CA ALA A 138 14.90 12.76 -8.80
C ALA A 138 13.85 13.60 -8.05
N THR A 139 13.09 14.43 -8.78
CA THR A 139 12.03 15.26 -8.19
C THR A 139 10.87 14.41 -7.67
N ARG A 140 10.59 13.28 -8.33
CA ARG A 140 9.53 12.34 -7.95
C ARG A 140 9.70 11.80 -6.53
N VAL A 141 10.94 11.56 -6.09
CA VAL A 141 11.23 11.07 -4.74
C VAL A 141 10.61 11.99 -3.68
N LYS A 142 10.88 13.30 -3.77
CA LYS A 142 10.38 14.28 -2.80
C LYS A 142 8.87 14.51 -2.93
N ILE A 143 8.39 14.72 -4.16
CA ILE A 143 6.96 14.99 -4.40
C ILE A 143 6.08 13.84 -3.93
N CYS A 144 6.45 12.59 -4.21
CA CYS A 144 5.66 11.44 -3.82
C CYS A 144 5.74 11.14 -2.31
N ALA A 145 6.86 11.45 -1.65
CA ALA A 145 6.94 11.39 -0.19
C ALA A 145 6.01 12.43 0.46
N LEU A 146 6.04 13.68 -0.03
CA LEU A 146 5.16 14.75 0.42
C LEU A 146 3.68 14.41 0.15
N ALA A 147 3.35 13.88 -1.03
CA ALA A 147 2.00 13.44 -1.35
C ALA A 147 1.53 12.30 -0.42
N GLY A 148 2.39 11.34 -0.10
CA GLY A 148 2.08 10.29 0.87
C GLY A 148 1.76 10.85 2.25
N MET A 149 2.57 11.80 2.73
CA MET A 149 2.31 12.49 4.01
C MET A 149 1.04 13.34 3.96
N ALA A 150 0.77 14.03 2.86
CA ALA A 150 -0.44 14.83 2.68
C ALA A 150 -1.70 13.95 2.68
N ILE A 151 -1.69 12.81 1.98
CA ILE A 151 -2.80 11.85 1.99
C ILE A 151 -3.00 11.29 3.40
N ALA A 152 -1.92 10.94 4.09
CA ALA A 152 -1.98 10.47 5.47
C ALA A 152 -2.60 11.49 6.42
N ALA A 153 -2.16 12.75 6.33
CA ALA A 153 -2.67 13.85 7.15
C ALA A 153 -4.11 14.27 6.78
N ALA A 154 -4.53 14.04 5.54
CA ALA A 154 -5.89 14.34 5.11
C ALA A 154 -6.90 13.25 5.51
N ALA A 155 -6.46 12.02 5.84
CA ALA A 155 -7.37 10.92 6.12
C ALA A 155 -8.36 11.20 7.28
N PRO A 156 -7.94 11.74 8.44
CA PRO A 156 -8.88 12.15 9.48
C PRO A 156 -9.86 13.24 9.05
N LEU A 157 -9.40 14.19 8.24
CA LEU A 157 -10.22 15.30 7.77
C LEU A 157 -11.32 14.79 6.85
N VAL A 158 -10.99 13.86 5.95
CA VAL A 158 -11.93 13.20 5.05
C VAL A 158 -12.93 12.34 5.82
N SER A 159 -12.47 11.65 6.86
CA SER A 159 -13.32 10.87 7.78
C SER A 159 -14.33 11.73 8.53
N ALA A 160 -13.93 12.94 8.95
CA ALA A 160 -14.77 13.88 9.68
C ALA A 160 -15.86 14.59 8.83
N LEU A 161 -15.82 14.47 7.49
CA LEU A 161 -16.84 15.04 6.60
C LEU A 161 -18.19 14.32 6.74
N ASP A 162 -19.28 15.04 6.49
CA ASP A 162 -20.61 14.43 6.44
C ASP A 162 -20.84 13.72 5.09
N TRP A 163 -20.82 12.39 5.14
CA TRP A 163 -21.05 11.52 3.98
C TRP A 163 -22.51 11.09 3.81
N SER A 164 -23.46 11.59 4.62
CA SER A 164 -24.86 11.16 4.61
C SER A 164 -25.56 11.36 3.27
N ARG A 165 -25.20 12.42 2.53
CA ARG A 165 -25.78 12.78 1.23
C ARG A 165 -24.98 12.27 0.04
N ALA A 166 -23.80 11.72 0.27
CA ALA A 166 -22.92 11.25 -0.79
C ALA A 166 -23.37 9.88 -1.31
N PRO A 167 -23.26 9.61 -2.63
CA PRO A 167 -23.49 8.27 -3.15
C PRO A 167 -22.56 7.25 -2.47
N VAL A 168 -23.11 6.09 -2.10
CA VAL A 168 -22.37 5.02 -1.39
C VAL A 168 -21.10 4.62 -2.13
N LEU A 169 -21.14 4.57 -3.46
CA LEU A 169 -19.98 4.24 -4.29
C LEU A 169 -18.87 5.28 -4.12
N LEU A 170 -19.21 6.57 -4.18
CA LEU A 170 -18.24 7.65 -4.01
C LEU A 170 -17.60 7.61 -2.63
N ARG A 171 -18.41 7.41 -1.58
CA ARG A 171 -17.92 7.25 -0.21
C ARG A 171 -16.93 6.08 -0.12
N SER A 172 -17.25 4.93 -0.72
CA SER A 172 -16.43 3.72 -0.67
C SER A 172 -15.08 3.86 -1.38
N TYR A 173 -14.98 4.75 -2.38
CA TYR A 173 -13.73 5.04 -3.08
C TYR A 173 -12.88 6.11 -2.41
N ILE A 174 -13.47 6.97 -1.57
CA ILE A 174 -12.77 8.14 -1.01
C ILE A 174 -12.54 7.99 0.49
N ALA A 175 -13.61 7.81 1.27
CA ALA A 175 -13.59 7.88 2.72
C ALA A 175 -12.95 6.63 3.35
N PRO A 176 -12.27 6.77 4.50
CA PRO A 176 -11.86 5.63 5.30
C PRO A 176 -13.08 4.80 5.74
N ASP A 177 -12.98 3.48 5.62
CA ASP A 177 -14.02 2.53 6.01
C ASP A 177 -13.40 1.16 6.33
N TYR A 178 -14.07 0.37 7.17
CA TYR A 178 -13.60 -0.96 7.57
C TYR A 178 -13.91 -2.05 6.52
N PHE A 179 -14.89 -1.81 5.65
CA PHE A 179 -15.37 -2.80 4.68
C PHE A 179 -14.95 -2.49 3.24
N SER A 180 -14.38 -1.32 3.00
CA SER A 180 -13.94 -0.86 1.69
C SER A 180 -12.56 -0.20 1.74
N PHE A 181 -11.81 -0.32 0.65
CA PHE A 181 -10.47 0.27 0.53
C PHE A 181 -10.54 1.65 -0.14
N GLY A 182 -10.98 2.65 0.61
CA GLY A 182 -11.00 4.05 0.17
C GLY A 182 -9.61 4.59 -0.19
N LEU A 183 -9.58 5.70 -0.92
CA LEU A 183 -8.34 6.39 -1.29
C LEU A 183 -7.60 6.87 -0.04
N PHE A 184 -8.33 7.37 0.96
CA PHE A 184 -7.79 7.76 2.24
C PHE A 184 -7.96 6.62 3.25
N PRO A 185 -6.90 6.21 3.97
CA PRO A 185 -5.50 6.62 3.84
C PRO A 185 -4.69 5.83 2.80
N TRP A 186 -5.26 4.79 2.20
CA TRP A 186 -4.52 3.72 1.53
C TRP A 186 -3.63 4.17 0.36
N ALA A 187 -4.01 5.22 -0.38
CA ALA A 187 -3.21 5.77 -1.47
C ALA A 187 -1.85 6.35 -1.00
N ALA A 188 -1.70 6.67 0.28
CA ALA A 188 -0.43 7.10 0.86
C ALA A 188 0.67 6.04 0.64
N PHE A 189 0.34 4.74 0.77
CA PHE A 189 1.32 3.66 0.58
C PHE A 189 1.80 3.58 -0.87
N VAL A 190 0.93 3.82 -1.86
CA VAL A 190 1.33 3.89 -3.27
C VAL A 190 2.28 5.07 -3.50
N ALA A 191 2.00 6.22 -2.89
CA ALA A 191 2.85 7.40 -3.00
C ALA A 191 4.24 7.17 -2.33
N PHE A 192 4.28 6.59 -1.12
CA PHE A 192 5.53 6.23 -0.46
C PHE A 192 6.32 5.18 -1.25
N GLY A 193 5.64 4.16 -1.78
CA GLY A 193 6.25 3.17 -2.67
C GLY A 193 6.82 3.77 -3.94
N LEU A 194 6.11 4.72 -4.55
CA LEU A 194 6.57 5.44 -5.73
C LEU A 194 7.81 6.31 -5.43
N SER A 195 7.87 6.92 -4.24
CA SER A 195 9.03 7.65 -3.76
C SER A 195 10.25 6.74 -3.58
N VAL A 196 10.11 5.67 -2.80
CA VAL A 196 11.19 4.70 -2.53
C VAL A 196 11.65 4.02 -3.81
N GLY A 197 10.73 3.59 -4.67
CA GLY A 197 11.05 2.98 -5.95
C GLY A 197 11.79 3.92 -6.89
N SER A 198 11.47 5.22 -6.86
CA SER A 198 12.19 6.24 -7.65
C SER A 198 13.60 6.46 -7.11
N GLY A 199 13.76 6.50 -5.79
CA GLY A 199 15.07 6.59 -5.13
C GLY A 199 15.97 5.40 -5.48
N LEU A 200 15.43 4.17 -5.40
CA LEU A 200 16.16 2.95 -5.77
C LEU A 200 16.64 2.95 -7.23
N ARG A 201 15.96 3.65 -8.15
CA ARG A 201 16.40 3.76 -9.55
C ARG A 201 17.52 4.77 -9.78
N LEU A 202 17.72 5.70 -8.85
CA LEU A 202 18.81 6.68 -8.90
C LEU A 202 20.09 6.17 -8.24
N MET A 203 19.98 5.16 -7.37
CA MET A 203 21.11 4.61 -6.62
C MET A 203 21.98 3.71 -7.49
N ARG A 204 23.29 3.81 -7.28
CA ARG A 204 24.27 2.83 -7.77
C ARG A 204 24.24 1.57 -6.87
N PRO A 205 24.64 0.39 -7.37
CA PRO A 205 24.61 -0.85 -6.58
C PRO A 205 25.29 -0.76 -5.22
N GLU A 206 26.40 -0.01 -5.13
CA GLU A 206 27.20 0.16 -3.92
C GLU A 206 26.46 1.00 -2.86
N GLN A 207 25.51 1.84 -3.28
CA GLN A 207 24.74 2.72 -2.41
C GLN A 207 23.49 2.04 -1.83
N VAL A 208 23.04 0.94 -2.43
CA VAL A 208 21.81 0.23 -2.02
C VAL A 208 21.92 -0.27 -0.59
N GLU A 209 23.09 -0.78 -0.19
CA GLU A 209 23.29 -1.28 1.18
C GLU A 209 23.15 -0.17 2.23
N GLY A 210 23.79 0.99 1.98
CA GLY A 210 23.63 2.16 2.85
C GLY A 210 22.18 2.64 2.91
N ALA A 211 21.50 2.68 1.76
CA ALA A 211 20.09 3.06 1.69
C ALA A 211 19.17 2.11 2.48
N VAL A 212 19.44 0.80 2.45
CA VAL A 212 18.68 -0.19 3.22
C VAL A 212 18.89 0.00 4.73
N ARG A 213 20.11 0.29 5.18
CA ARG A 213 20.38 0.60 6.60
C ARG A 213 19.63 1.85 7.05
N TRP A 214 19.66 2.92 6.24
CA TRP A 214 18.90 4.14 6.52
C TRP A 214 17.39 3.90 6.47
N ALA A 215 16.89 3.04 5.58
CA ALA A 215 15.49 2.65 5.53
C ALA A 215 15.08 1.88 6.81
N ALA A 216 15.95 1.01 7.33
CA ALA A 216 15.70 0.31 8.59
C ALA A 216 15.64 1.27 9.78
N LEU A 217 16.59 2.21 9.88
CA LEU A 217 16.60 3.25 10.92
C LEU A 217 15.37 4.15 10.82
N ALA A 218 15.04 4.62 9.62
CA ALA A 218 13.82 5.41 9.38
C ALA A 218 12.57 4.61 9.73
N GLY A 219 12.54 3.31 9.42
CA GLY A 219 11.44 2.42 9.76
C GLY A 219 11.22 2.28 11.27
N GLY A 220 12.29 2.05 12.04
CA GLY A 220 12.24 2.04 13.49
C GLY A 220 11.79 3.38 14.08
N LEU A 221 12.33 4.50 13.56
CA LEU A 221 11.93 5.83 14.00
C LEU A 221 10.46 6.13 13.72
N LEU A 222 9.94 5.75 12.55
CA LEU A 222 8.52 5.93 12.21
C LEU A 222 7.59 5.14 13.13
N ILE A 223 7.98 3.94 13.54
CA ILE A 223 7.21 3.13 14.49
C ILE A 223 7.18 3.80 15.86
N LEU A 224 8.36 4.17 16.40
CA LEU A 224 8.46 4.82 17.71
C LEU A 224 7.74 6.16 17.72
N ALA A 225 7.99 7.00 16.72
CA ALA A 225 7.33 8.30 16.58
C ALA A 225 5.82 8.13 16.43
N GLY A 226 5.35 7.16 15.64
CA GLY A 226 3.93 6.87 15.51
C GLY A 226 3.30 6.42 16.82
N GLN A 227 3.95 5.55 17.58
CA GLN A 227 3.46 5.13 18.91
C GLN A 227 3.39 6.30 19.90
N HIS A 228 4.41 7.15 19.91
CA HIS A 228 4.44 8.33 20.80
C HIS A 228 3.42 9.40 20.41
N LEU A 229 3.22 9.65 19.12
CA LEU A 229 2.29 10.67 18.60
C LEU A 229 0.83 10.19 18.55
N ALA A 230 0.57 8.91 18.83
CA ALA A 230 -0.80 8.37 18.89
C ALA A 230 -1.55 8.75 20.18
N GLY A 231 -0.84 9.18 21.23
CA GLY A 231 -1.40 9.50 22.54
C GLY A 231 -1.53 11.01 22.83
N PRO A 232 -2.28 11.39 23.88
CA PRO A 232 -2.28 12.75 24.41
C PRO A 232 -0.85 13.20 24.76
N PRO A 233 -0.45 14.46 24.54
CA PRO A 233 -1.25 15.64 24.15
C PRO A 233 -1.32 15.93 22.63
N TYR A 234 -0.88 15.01 21.77
CA TYR A 234 -0.65 15.30 20.34
C TYR A 234 -1.87 15.09 19.44
N TRP A 235 -3.09 15.21 19.97
CA TRP A 235 -4.33 15.10 19.20
C TRP A 235 -4.59 16.37 18.39
N PHE A 236 -3.96 16.45 17.21
CA PHE A 236 -4.14 17.57 16.28
C PHE A 236 -5.52 17.55 15.58
N TYR A 237 -6.25 16.44 15.65
CA TYR A 237 -7.51 16.24 14.93
C TYR A 237 -8.70 16.13 15.89
N PRO A 238 -9.84 16.77 15.56
CA PRO A 238 -11.02 16.81 16.44
C PRO A 238 -11.75 15.46 16.56
N LYS A 239 -11.67 14.60 15.54
CA LYS A 239 -12.19 13.23 15.53
C LYS A 239 -11.21 12.35 14.76
N THR A 240 -10.67 11.33 15.42
CA THR A 240 -9.82 10.30 14.80
C THR A 240 -10.08 8.96 15.45
N GLU A 241 -9.96 7.91 14.66
CA GLU A 241 -9.94 6.54 15.15
C GLU A 241 -8.60 5.90 14.79
N PHE A 242 -7.83 5.50 15.80
CA PHE A 242 -6.46 5.03 15.63
C PHE A 242 -6.32 3.94 14.56
N TRP A 243 -7.27 3.00 14.53
CA TRP A 243 -7.26 1.82 13.66
C TRP A 243 -7.77 2.07 12.24
N LEU A 244 -8.39 3.23 11.98
CA LEU A 244 -9.06 3.54 10.72
C LEU A 244 -8.34 4.61 9.91
N ASP A 245 -8.16 5.80 10.48
CA ASP A 245 -7.78 7.02 9.74
C ASP A 245 -6.58 7.77 10.34
N HIS A 246 -6.05 7.31 11.48
CA HIS A 246 -5.02 8.05 12.19
C HIS A 246 -3.66 8.06 11.46
N PRO A 247 -3.03 9.24 11.24
CA PRO A 247 -1.78 9.34 10.50
C PRO A 247 -0.63 8.54 11.12
N ALA A 248 -0.61 8.44 12.45
CA ALA A 248 0.39 7.63 13.16
C ALA A 248 0.32 6.13 12.81
N LEU A 249 -0.87 5.57 12.55
CA LEU A 249 -0.99 4.18 12.10
C LEU A 249 -0.33 3.99 10.73
N ILE A 250 -0.50 4.96 9.83
CA ILE A 250 0.12 4.94 8.50
C ILE A 250 1.64 5.00 8.63
N ALA A 251 2.16 5.86 9.52
CA ALA A 251 3.59 5.93 9.82
C ALA A 251 4.13 4.61 10.39
N ILE A 252 3.42 3.99 11.34
CA ILE A 252 3.78 2.68 11.89
C ILE A 252 3.80 1.61 10.79
N LYS A 253 2.75 1.50 9.99
CA LYS A 253 2.67 0.54 8.87
C LYS A 253 3.79 0.77 7.86
N LEU A 254 4.07 2.02 7.49
CA LEU A 254 5.19 2.36 6.61
C LEU A 254 6.52 1.93 7.23
N GLY A 255 6.72 2.20 8.53
CA GLY A 255 7.94 1.81 9.22
C GLY A 255 8.15 0.29 9.25
N VAL A 256 7.08 -0.47 9.51
CA VAL A 256 7.12 -1.94 9.43
C VAL A 256 7.44 -2.41 8.01
N ILE A 257 6.85 -1.80 6.97
CA ILE A 257 7.18 -2.12 5.58
C ILE A 257 8.68 -1.90 5.30
N LEU A 258 9.26 -0.79 5.76
CA LEU A 258 10.68 -0.50 5.58
C LEU A 258 11.58 -1.51 6.31
N LEU A 259 11.21 -1.92 7.53
CA LEU A 259 11.92 -2.97 8.27
C LEU A 259 11.82 -4.33 7.57
N ILE A 260 10.64 -4.71 7.07
CA ILE A 260 10.44 -5.94 6.29
C ILE A 260 11.30 -5.92 5.03
N LEU A 261 11.36 -4.79 4.31
CA LEU A 261 12.22 -4.63 3.13
C LEU A 261 13.70 -4.76 3.47
N ALA A 262 14.14 -4.15 4.57
CA ALA A 262 15.52 -4.26 5.03
C ALA A 262 15.88 -5.69 5.43
N PHE A 263 14.99 -6.35 6.18
CA PHE A 263 15.12 -7.76 6.52
C PHE A 263 15.18 -8.63 5.26
N ALA A 264 14.25 -8.47 4.32
CA ALA A 264 14.21 -9.23 3.08
C ALA A 264 15.49 -9.05 2.25
N PHE A 265 16.03 -7.83 2.19
CA PHE A 265 17.28 -7.54 1.49
C PHE A 265 18.46 -8.28 2.13
N VAL A 266 18.58 -8.24 3.45
CA VAL A 266 19.65 -8.93 4.20
C VAL A 266 19.49 -10.45 4.08
N TRP A 267 18.27 -10.95 4.26
CA TRP A 267 17.92 -12.37 4.16
C TRP A 267 18.29 -12.93 2.79
N MET A 268 17.86 -12.30 1.70
CA MET A 268 18.15 -12.78 0.34
C MET A 268 19.65 -12.73 0.00
N ARG A 269 20.40 -11.82 0.63
CA ARG A 269 21.85 -11.73 0.43
C ARG A 269 22.62 -12.79 1.23
N GLN A 270 22.19 -13.09 2.45
CA GLN A 270 22.84 -14.09 3.32
C GLN A 270 22.43 -15.52 2.96
N CYS A 271 21.16 -15.75 2.67
CA CYS A 271 20.61 -17.06 2.31
C CYS A 271 20.79 -17.38 0.82
N ALA A 272 21.91 -16.97 0.21
CA ALA A 272 22.19 -17.07 -1.22
C ALA A 272 22.10 -18.49 -1.83
N GLY A 273 21.81 -19.54 -1.05
CA GLY A 273 21.53 -20.90 -1.50
C GLY A 273 20.11 -21.45 -1.25
N TRP A 274 19.29 -20.86 -0.36
CA TRP A 274 17.97 -21.45 -0.02
C TRP A 274 16.87 -20.39 0.09
N SER A 275 15.94 -20.41 -0.87
CA SER A 275 14.69 -19.66 -0.84
C SER A 275 13.63 -20.50 -1.54
N TRP A 276 12.52 -20.77 -0.86
CA TRP A 276 11.32 -21.39 -1.43
C TRP A 276 10.77 -20.69 -2.69
N VAL A 277 11.05 -19.38 -2.88
CA VAL A 277 10.63 -18.61 -4.06
C VAL A 277 11.60 -18.80 -5.23
N ARG A 278 12.86 -19.21 -4.99
CA ARG A 278 13.83 -19.50 -6.06
C ARG A 278 13.60 -20.84 -6.76
N GLN A 279 12.78 -21.72 -6.17
CA GLN A 279 12.51 -23.07 -6.69
C GLN A 279 11.23 -23.14 -7.56
N LEU A 280 10.48 -22.03 -7.68
CA LEU A 280 9.32 -21.87 -8.56
C LEU A 280 9.69 -21.08 -9.82
#